data_AF-A0A2D0HKU2-F1
#
_entry.id   AF-A0A2D0HKU2-F1
#
_cell.length_a   1.000
_cell.length_b   1.000
_cell.length_c   1.000
_cell.angle_alpha   90.00
_cell.angle_beta   90.00
_cell.angle_gamma   90.00
#
_symmetry.space_group_name_H-M   'P 1'
#
loop_
_entity.id
_entity.type
_entity.pdbx_description
1 polymer ?
#
loop_
_entity_poly.entity_id
_entity_poly.type
_entity_poly.pdbx_seq_one_letter_code
_entity_poly.pdbx_strand_id
1 'polypeptide(L)'
;MELLAISATMAGHPTNSLEDVINALFLELENNDDENRASSWKQLFKSLKKYHNDLLEIVQSRIACTKGVSTKFQIIDTIQIIESLEQVRKSWQPQCEIPEDVHDNKFFKDIYKARQQVDDLLEKAIQEEYERQLYIYQRLISELGEDIKKKDVVDALKAAMEAAQDAAVFRGKKDFDGMTTVLDQFRRTPINPYRDTMKRVQTEKENPESNVGKLLQDLSKDYQKVITDSSEFLDNTNNFLDASILEAKSRIAELEQSDGATVESSYEEICEGLANLRNLMNEIKGDTKCS
;
A
#
# COMPACT_ATOMS: atom_id res chain seq x y z
N MET A 1 -27.02 7.12 -15.16
CA MET A 1 -27.17 7.08 -13.69
C MET A 1 -26.33 5.98 -13.07
N GLU A 2 -26.60 4.71 -13.35
CA GLU A 2 -25.89 3.57 -12.72
C GLU A 2 -24.36 3.64 -12.91
N LEU A 3 -23.92 3.92 -14.13
CA LEU A 3 -22.50 4.07 -14.46
C LEU A 3 -21.83 5.24 -13.72
N LEU A 4 -22.55 6.36 -13.55
CA LEU A 4 -22.05 7.51 -12.80
C LEU A 4 -21.89 7.14 -11.33
N ALA A 5 -22.88 6.45 -10.75
CA ALA A 5 -22.82 6.00 -9.37
C ALA A 5 -21.63 5.05 -9.14
N ILE A 6 -21.43 4.06 -10.01
CA ILE A 6 -20.30 3.12 -9.91
C ILE A 6 -18.97 3.85 -10.05
N SER A 7 -18.86 4.79 -11.01
CA SER A 7 -17.65 5.58 -11.20
C SER A 7 -17.32 6.45 -9.98
N ALA A 8 -18.34 7.03 -9.35
CA ALA A 8 -18.18 7.85 -8.15
C ALA A 8 -17.76 7.00 -6.95
N THR A 9 -18.35 5.82 -6.79
CA THR A 9 -17.92 4.85 -5.77
C THR A 9 -16.48 4.46 -5.98
N MET A 10 -16.08 4.08 -7.19
CA MET A 10 -14.70 3.70 -7.51
C MET A 10 -13.69 4.82 -7.27
N ALA A 11 -14.11 6.09 -7.40
CA ALA A 11 -13.29 7.26 -7.07
C ALA A 11 -13.15 7.49 -5.56
N GLY A 12 -13.80 6.70 -4.71
CA GLY A 12 -13.76 6.82 -3.25
C GLY A 12 -14.68 7.92 -2.70
N HIS A 13 -15.62 8.43 -3.50
CA HIS A 13 -16.60 9.40 -3.00
C HIS A 13 -17.52 8.75 -1.96
N PRO A 14 -18.08 9.52 -1.01
CA PRO A 14 -19.00 8.99 -0.02
C PRO A 14 -20.24 8.38 -0.68
N THR A 15 -20.64 7.18 -0.24
CA THR A 15 -21.84 6.48 -0.74
C THR A 15 -22.67 5.85 0.38
N ASN A 16 -22.56 6.39 1.60
CA ASN A 16 -23.17 5.81 2.80
C ASN A 16 -24.69 6.08 2.84
N SER A 17 -25.10 7.23 2.33
CA SER A 17 -26.50 7.60 2.17
C SER A 17 -26.86 7.78 0.70
N LEU A 18 -28.16 7.85 0.40
CA LEU A 18 -28.63 8.15 -0.96
C LEU A 18 -28.26 9.58 -1.37
N GLU A 19 -28.29 10.51 -0.42
CA GLU A 19 -27.87 11.91 -0.62
C GLU A 19 -26.39 11.99 -1.00
N ASP A 20 -25.54 11.21 -0.33
CA ASP A 20 -24.11 11.14 -0.66
C ASP A 20 -23.91 10.65 -2.09
N VAL A 21 -24.61 9.57 -2.48
CA VAL A 21 -24.55 9.04 -3.84
C VAL A 21 -24.99 10.09 -4.86
N ILE A 22 -26.11 10.78 -4.62
CA ILE A 22 -26.63 11.82 -5.53
C ILE A 22 -25.60 12.94 -5.70
N ASN A 23 -25.03 13.43 -4.59
CA ASN A 23 -24.01 14.47 -4.62
C ASN A 23 -22.77 13.99 -5.40
N ALA A 24 -22.33 12.76 -5.16
CA ALA A 24 -21.15 12.17 -5.77
C ALA A 24 -21.26 12.02 -7.30
N LEU A 25 -22.47 11.92 -7.87
CA LEU A 25 -22.66 11.86 -9.33
C LEU A 25 -22.16 13.10 -10.06
N PHE A 26 -22.17 14.26 -9.39
CA PHE A 26 -21.84 15.55 -9.96
C PHE A 26 -20.46 16.07 -9.54
N LEU A 27 -19.75 15.30 -8.72
CA LEU A 27 -18.37 15.60 -8.37
C LEU A 27 -17.45 15.20 -9.51
N GLU A 28 -16.43 16.02 -9.76
CA GLU A 28 -15.38 15.62 -10.68
C GLU A 28 -14.70 14.35 -10.18
N LEU A 29 -14.47 13.42 -11.11
CA LEU A 29 -13.67 12.24 -10.83
C LEU A 29 -12.20 12.66 -10.86
N GLU A 30 -11.65 13.06 -9.72
CA GLU A 30 -10.22 13.36 -9.60
C GLU A 30 -9.36 12.12 -9.92
N ASN A 31 -8.12 12.34 -10.35
CA ASN A 31 -7.15 11.27 -10.70
C ASN A 31 -6.48 10.66 -9.47
N ASN A 32 -7.05 10.83 -8.27
CA ASN A 32 -6.35 10.48 -7.05
C ASN A 32 -6.08 8.97 -7.04
N ASP A 33 -4.79 8.63 -7.09
CA ASP A 33 -4.23 7.31 -6.80
C ASP A 33 -4.53 6.15 -7.77
N ASP A 34 -4.78 6.44 -9.05
CA ASP A 34 -4.86 5.41 -10.10
C ASP A 34 -3.54 4.66 -10.35
N GLU A 35 -2.39 5.19 -9.92
CA GLU A 35 -1.09 4.59 -10.24
C GLU A 35 -0.85 3.23 -9.57
N ASN A 36 -1.50 2.94 -8.45
CA ASN A 36 -1.20 1.77 -7.64
C ASN A 36 -2.37 0.80 -7.44
N ARG A 37 -3.53 1.10 -8.03
CA ARG A 37 -4.71 0.21 -8.04
C ARG A 37 -4.47 -1.06 -8.88
N ALA A 38 -5.35 -2.06 -8.75
CA ALA A 38 -5.34 -3.23 -9.62
C ALA A 38 -5.52 -2.87 -11.11
N SER A 39 -5.02 -3.71 -12.02
CA SER A 39 -5.00 -3.41 -13.46
C SER A 39 -6.41 -3.33 -14.05
N SER A 40 -7.31 -4.26 -13.70
CA SER A 40 -8.70 -4.23 -14.14
C SER A 40 -9.47 -3.05 -13.53
N TRP A 41 -9.13 -2.65 -12.29
CA TRP A 41 -9.69 -1.45 -11.66
C TRP A 41 -9.34 -0.18 -12.44
N LYS A 42 -8.05 0.01 -12.76
CA LYS A 42 -7.59 1.16 -13.56
C LYS A 42 -8.24 1.19 -14.94
N GLN A 43 -8.30 0.03 -15.59
CA GLN A 43 -8.89 -0.08 -16.93
C GLN A 43 -10.37 0.34 -16.91
N LEU A 44 -11.13 -0.17 -15.94
CA LEU A 44 -12.54 0.14 -15.78
C LEU A 44 -12.75 1.61 -15.41
N PHE A 45 -12.04 2.10 -14.40
CA PHE A 45 -12.15 3.49 -13.94
C PHE A 45 -11.78 4.49 -15.02
N LYS A 46 -10.69 4.26 -15.77
CA LYS A 46 -10.29 5.09 -16.90
C LYS A 46 -11.36 5.15 -17.99
N SER A 47 -12.03 4.04 -18.26
CA SER A 47 -13.13 4.02 -19.23
C SER A 47 -14.33 4.83 -18.74
N LEU A 48 -14.78 4.60 -17.50
CA LEU A 48 -15.90 5.33 -16.91
C LEU A 48 -15.61 6.84 -16.82
N LYS A 49 -14.38 7.20 -16.42
CA LYS A 49 -13.92 8.58 -16.36
C LYS A 49 -13.94 9.27 -17.72
N LYS A 50 -13.52 8.57 -18.77
CA LYS A 50 -13.53 9.10 -20.14
C LYS A 50 -14.93 9.59 -20.56
N TYR A 51 -15.97 8.85 -20.16
CA TYR A 51 -17.37 9.14 -20.55
C TYR A 51 -18.17 9.84 -19.45
N HIS A 52 -17.54 10.25 -18.35
CA HIS A 52 -18.24 10.82 -17.20
C HIS A 52 -19.01 12.10 -17.57
N ASN A 53 -18.37 13.04 -18.28
CA ASN A 53 -19.01 14.29 -18.70
C ASN A 53 -20.16 14.04 -19.69
N ASP A 54 -19.98 13.14 -20.64
CA ASP A 54 -21.03 12.79 -21.62
C ASP A 54 -22.25 12.17 -20.90
N LEU A 55 -22.00 11.26 -19.96
CA LEU A 55 -23.05 10.64 -19.13
C LEU A 55 -23.78 11.67 -18.28
N LEU A 56 -23.05 12.62 -17.71
CA LEU A 56 -23.60 13.70 -16.89
C LEU A 56 -24.44 14.66 -17.72
N GLU A 57 -24.01 15.03 -18.93
CA GLU A 57 -24.77 15.86 -19.86
C GLU A 57 -26.08 15.15 -20.28
N ILE A 58 -26.03 13.86 -20.60
CA ILE A 58 -27.23 13.06 -20.93
C ILE A 58 -28.21 13.06 -19.76
N VAL A 59 -27.70 12.83 -18.54
CA VAL A 59 -28.52 12.81 -17.33
C VAL A 59 -29.14 14.18 -17.10
N GLN A 60 -28.36 15.25 -17.12
CA GLN A 60 -28.84 16.63 -16.97
C GLN A 60 -29.89 16.98 -18.02
N SER A 61 -29.70 16.59 -19.28
CA SER A 61 -30.67 16.87 -20.36
C SER A 61 -32.05 16.24 -20.13
N ARG A 62 -32.13 15.15 -19.34
CA ARG A 62 -33.36 14.40 -19.09
C ARG A 62 -34.05 14.78 -17.77
N ILE A 63 -33.27 15.15 -16.75
CA ILE A 63 -33.79 15.41 -15.39
C ILE A 63 -33.86 16.90 -15.04
N ALA A 64 -33.24 17.77 -15.86
CA ALA A 64 -33.28 19.20 -15.66
C ALA A 64 -34.68 19.75 -15.98
N CYS A 65 -35.36 20.22 -14.95
CA CYS A 65 -36.57 21.02 -15.07
C CYS A 65 -36.20 22.50 -14.99
N THR A 66 -36.69 23.32 -15.93
CA THR A 66 -36.54 24.78 -15.86
C THR A 66 -37.63 25.35 -14.96
N LYS A 67 -37.23 26.11 -13.93
CA LYS A 67 -38.20 26.85 -13.11
C LYS A 67 -38.44 28.23 -13.73
N GLY A 68 -39.50 28.35 -14.52
CA GLY A 68 -39.90 29.59 -15.19
C GLY A 68 -39.25 29.76 -16.58
N VAL A 69 -39.17 31.01 -17.07
CA VAL A 69 -38.72 31.34 -18.44
C VAL A 69 -37.18 31.41 -18.57
N SER A 70 -36.45 31.30 -17.46
CA SER A 70 -34.99 31.40 -17.44
C SER A 70 -34.35 30.02 -17.62
N THR A 71 -33.58 29.87 -18.71
CA THR A 71 -32.77 28.67 -18.98
C THR A 71 -31.52 28.57 -18.10
N LYS A 72 -31.20 29.61 -17.30
CA LYS A 72 -29.99 29.66 -16.48
C LYS A 72 -30.08 28.88 -15.16
N PHE A 73 -31.29 28.56 -14.69
CA PHE A 73 -31.51 27.79 -13.46
C PHE A 73 -32.25 26.50 -13.79
N GLN A 74 -31.50 25.41 -13.82
CA GLN A 74 -32.02 24.06 -13.95
C GLN A 74 -32.14 23.43 -12.57
N ILE A 75 -33.34 22.95 -12.23
CA ILE A 75 -33.60 22.18 -11.02
C ILE A 75 -33.61 20.71 -11.42
N ILE A 76 -32.81 19.90 -10.73
CA ILE A 76 -32.79 18.46 -10.93
C ILE A 76 -34.00 17.86 -10.21
N ASP A 77 -34.87 17.17 -10.95
CA ASP A 77 -35.92 16.35 -10.36
C ASP A 77 -35.32 15.03 -9.86
N THR A 78 -35.04 14.98 -8.55
CA THR A 78 -34.39 13.82 -7.93
C THR A 78 -35.28 12.58 -7.92
N ILE A 79 -36.60 12.71 -8.04
CA ILE A 79 -37.52 11.57 -8.07
C ILE A 79 -37.21 10.64 -9.25
N GLN A 80 -36.76 11.20 -10.38
CA GLN A 80 -36.43 10.45 -11.59
C GLN A 80 -35.14 9.61 -11.47
N ILE A 81 -34.33 9.83 -10.42
CA ILE A 81 -33.06 9.15 -10.22
C ILE A 81 -33.01 8.30 -8.97
N ILE A 82 -33.86 8.56 -7.98
CA ILE A 82 -33.86 7.88 -6.68
C ILE A 82 -33.97 6.36 -6.84
N GLU A 83 -34.96 5.87 -7.60
CA GLU A 83 -35.21 4.43 -7.73
C GLU A 83 -34.01 3.69 -8.33
N SER A 84 -33.47 4.19 -9.45
CA SER A 84 -32.30 3.56 -10.08
C SER A 84 -31.06 3.58 -9.18
N LEU A 85 -30.86 4.64 -8.39
CA LEU A 85 -29.74 4.71 -7.45
C LEU A 85 -29.93 3.77 -6.27
N GLU A 86 -31.15 3.62 -5.74
CA GLU A 86 -31.46 2.66 -4.69
C GLU A 86 -31.26 1.22 -5.13
N GLN A 87 -31.62 0.90 -6.38
CA GLN A 87 -31.41 -0.42 -6.97
C GLN A 87 -29.93 -0.71 -7.15
N VAL A 88 -29.17 0.20 -7.76
CA VAL A 88 -27.71 0.04 -7.93
C VAL A 88 -27.01 -0.06 -6.59
N ARG A 89 -27.41 0.69 -5.55
CA ARG A 89 -26.73 0.62 -4.24
C ARG A 89 -26.84 -0.75 -3.56
N LYS A 90 -27.81 -1.59 -3.96
CA LYS A 90 -27.97 -2.95 -3.39
C LYS A 90 -26.93 -3.93 -3.90
N SER A 91 -26.55 -3.86 -5.17
CA SER A 91 -25.62 -4.83 -5.81
C SER A 91 -24.32 -4.17 -6.29
N TRP A 92 -24.34 -2.85 -6.44
CA TRP A 92 -23.41 -2.03 -7.22
C TRP A 92 -23.17 -2.54 -8.64
N GLN A 93 -24.14 -3.30 -9.16
CA GLN A 93 -24.15 -3.76 -10.52
C GLN A 93 -25.21 -2.99 -11.32
N PRO A 94 -24.91 -2.63 -12.58
CA PRO A 94 -25.90 -2.64 -13.66
C PRO A 94 -27.22 -3.40 -13.40
N GLN A 95 -28.37 -2.72 -13.30
CA GLN A 95 -29.68 -3.38 -13.14
C GLN A 95 -30.61 -3.14 -14.34
N CYS A 96 -30.52 -1.97 -14.97
CA CYS A 96 -31.34 -1.63 -16.11
C CYS A 96 -30.77 -2.23 -17.39
N GLU A 97 -31.59 -2.92 -18.19
CA GLU A 97 -31.21 -3.30 -19.56
C GLU A 97 -30.98 -2.04 -20.41
N ILE A 98 -30.03 -2.12 -21.34
CA ILE A 98 -29.76 -1.01 -22.24
C ILE A 98 -30.84 -1.03 -23.34
N PRO A 99 -31.63 0.04 -23.52
CA PRO A 99 -32.64 0.08 -24.55
C PRO A 99 -32.06 -0.13 -25.96
N GLU A 100 -32.72 -0.95 -26.79
CA GLU A 100 -32.22 -1.32 -28.13
C GLU A 100 -32.07 -0.12 -29.07
N ASP A 101 -32.88 0.92 -28.91
CA ASP A 101 -32.85 2.17 -29.67
C ASP A 101 -31.57 2.99 -29.44
N VAL A 102 -30.84 2.71 -28.36
CA VAL A 102 -29.54 3.30 -28.05
C VAL A 102 -28.41 2.62 -28.84
N HIS A 103 -28.62 1.40 -29.34
CA HIS A 103 -27.59 0.58 -29.97
C HIS A 103 -27.17 1.10 -31.35
N ASP A 104 -28.13 1.62 -32.13
CA ASP A 104 -27.91 2.12 -33.49
C ASP A 104 -27.42 3.57 -33.56
N ASN A 105 -27.49 4.29 -32.44
CA ASN A 105 -27.05 5.67 -32.38
C ASN A 105 -25.55 5.76 -32.08
N LYS A 106 -24.80 6.28 -33.07
CA LYS A 106 -23.34 6.44 -33.02
C LYS A 106 -22.86 7.23 -31.78
N PHE A 107 -23.68 8.14 -31.25
CA PHE A 107 -23.36 8.93 -30.05
C PHE A 107 -23.34 8.07 -28.79
N PHE A 108 -24.21 7.07 -28.68
CA PHE A 108 -24.30 6.22 -27.49
C PHE A 108 -23.48 4.93 -27.58
N LYS A 109 -22.94 4.60 -28.77
CA LYS A 109 -22.12 3.41 -28.99
C LYS A 109 -20.90 3.33 -28.07
N ASP A 110 -20.28 4.47 -27.76
CA ASP A 110 -19.10 4.48 -26.89
C ASP A 110 -19.47 4.39 -25.40
N ILE A 111 -20.62 4.92 -25.00
CA ILE A 111 -21.21 4.72 -23.66
C ILE A 111 -21.65 3.27 -23.47
N TYR A 112 -22.20 2.65 -24.52
CA TYR A 112 -22.55 1.24 -24.53
C TYR A 112 -21.32 0.36 -24.26
N LYS A 113 -20.18 0.66 -24.89
CA LYS A 113 -18.91 -0.04 -24.59
C LYS A 113 -18.48 0.15 -23.14
N ALA A 114 -18.67 1.35 -22.58
CA ALA A 114 -18.34 1.59 -21.18
C ALA A 114 -19.21 0.75 -20.24
N ARG A 115 -20.50 0.60 -20.54
CA ARG A 115 -21.40 -0.30 -19.83
C ARG A 115 -20.96 -1.75 -19.94
N GLN A 116 -20.70 -2.23 -21.15
CA GLN A 116 -20.24 -3.60 -21.36
C GLN A 116 -18.94 -3.90 -20.62
N GLN A 117 -18.02 -2.92 -20.54
CA GLN A 117 -16.83 -3.04 -19.72
C GLN A 117 -17.11 -3.11 -18.22
N VAL A 118 -18.17 -2.45 -17.71
CA VAL A 118 -18.60 -2.66 -16.32
C VAL A 118 -19.09 -4.08 -16.13
N ASP A 119 -19.94 -4.57 -17.02
CA ASP A 119 -20.49 -5.92 -16.94
C ASP A 119 -19.36 -6.98 -16.97
N ASP A 120 -18.33 -6.78 -17.80
CA ASP A 120 -17.21 -7.72 -17.96
C ASP A 120 -16.11 -7.60 -16.88
N LEU A 121 -15.79 -6.38 -16.44
CA LEU A 121 -14.59 -6.10 -15.63
C LEU A 121 -14.88 -5.80 -14.16
N LEU A 122 -16.10 -5.44 -13.77
CA LEU A 122 -16.37 -4.96 -12.41
C LEU A 122 -16.04 -6.01 -11.34
N GLU A 123 -16.55 -7.23 -11.49
CA GLU A 123 -16.28 -8.30 -10.52
C GLU A 123 -14.79 -8.64 -10.47
N LYS A 124 -14.14 -8.69 -11.63
CA LYS A 124 -12.70 -8.93 -11.74
C LYS A 124 -11.89 -7.82 -11.08
N ALA A 125 -12.26 -6.56 -11.29
CA ALA A 125 -11.61 -5.41 -10.69
C ALA A 125 -11.73 -5.43 -9.16
N ILE A 126 -12.91 -5.76 -8.63
CA ILE A 126 -13.14 -5.91 -7.19
C ILE A 126 -12.28 -7.04 -6.63
N GLN A 127 -12.21 -8.18 -7.32
CA GLN A 127 -11.42 -9.33 -6.87
C GLN A 127 -9.91 -9.04 -6.88
N GLU A 128 -9.38 -8.45 -7.96
CA GLU A 128 -7.96 -8.09 -8.04
C GLU A 128 -7.58 -7.03 -6.99
N GLU A 129 -8.46 -6.04 -6.75
CA GLU A 129 -8.22 -5.02 -5.74
C GLU A 129 -8.32 -5.57 -4.31
N TYR A 130 -9.24 -6.51 -4.08
CA TYR A 130 -9.33 -7.28 -2.84
C TYR A 130 -8.01 -8.03 -2.57
N GLU A 131 -7.53 -8.81 -3.53
CA GLU A 131 -6.29 -9.58 -3.39
C GLU A 131 -5.08 -8.68 -3.12
N ARG A 132 -4.98 -7.56 -3.85
CA ARG A 132 -3.92 -6.56 -3.65
C ARG A 132 -3.90 -6.03 -2.23
N GLN A 133 -5.03 -5.48 -1.75
CA GLN A 133 -5.10 -4.90 -0.40
C GLN A 133 -4.95 -5.98 0.68
N LEU A 134 -5.56 -7.16 0.48
CA LEU A 134 -5.45 -8.29 1.39
C LEU A 134 -4.00 -8.75 1.55
N TYR A 135 -3.24 -8.85 0.47
CA TYR A 135 -1.82 -9.24 0.51
C TYR A 135 -1.02 -8.33 1.45
N ILE A 136 -1.18 -7.01 1.31
CA ILE A 136 -0.48 -6.02 2.15
C ILE A 136 -0.97 -6.12 3.60
N TYR A 137 -2.28 -6.27 3.80
CA TYR A 137 -2.87 -6.41 5.14
C TYR A 137 -2.37 -7.66 5.87
N GLN A 138 -2.35 -8.81 5.19
CA GLN A 138 -1.84 -10.06 5.74
C GLN A 138 -0.36 -9.96 6.08
N ARG A 139 0.44 -9.34 5.20
CA ARG A 139 1.86 -9.09 5.44
C ARG A 139 2.09 -8.22 6.68
N LEU A 140 1.28 -7.18 6.86
CA LEU A 140 1.35 -6.30 8.02
C LEU A 140 0.98 -7.03 9.33
N ILE A 141 -0.04 -7.88 9.31
CA ILE A 141 -0.44 -8.67 10.48
C ILE A 141 0.56 -9.79 10.79
N SER A 142 1.11 -10.47 9.78
CA SER A 142 2.08 -11.55 10.01
C SER A 142 3.35 -11.03 10.70
N GLU A 143 3.76 -9.81 10.39
CA GLU A 143 4.99 -9.21 10.92
C GLU A 143 4.77 -8.48 12.25
N LEU A 144 3.64 -7.76 12.40
CA LEU A 144 3.41 -6.86 13.53
C LEU A 144 2.32 -7.35 14.50
N GLY A 145 1.61 -8.42 14.16
CA GLY A 145 0.45 -8.91 14.90
C GLY A 145 -0.83 -8.14 14.63
N GLU A 146 -1.96 -8.61 15.19
CA GLU A 146 -3.26 -7.96 15.00
C GLU A 146 -3.42 -6.64 15.77
N ASP A 147 -2.84 -6.55 16.98
CA ASP A 147 -2.90 -5.37 17.85
C ASP A 147 -1.59 -4.58 17.83
N ILE A 148 -1.36 -3.90 16.71
CA ILE A 148 -0.11 -3.19 16.44
C ILE A 148 0.01 -1.96 17.32
N LYS A 149 0.91 -2.05 18.31
CA LYS A 149 1.37 -0.87 19.07
C LYS A 149 2.48 -0.18 18.29
N LYS A 150 2.11 0.64 17.30
CA LYS A 150 3.07 1.31 16.38
C LYS A 150 4.21 2.02 17.10
N LYS A 151 3.93 2.66 18.24
CA LYS A 151 4.94 3.35 19.02
C LYS A 151 6.00 2.37 19.53
N ASP A 152 5.56 1.28 20.16
CA ASP A 152 6.44 0.27 20.74
C ASP A 152 7.30 -0.40 19.64
N VAL A 153 6.70 -0.70 18.48
CA VAL A 153 7.42 -1.25 17.32
C VAL A 153 8.50 -0.28 16.83
N VAL A 154 8.15 0.99 16.63
CA VAL A 154 9.10 2.00 16.15
C VAL A 154 10.21 2.26 17.18
N ASP A 155 9.87 2.35 18.46
CA ASP A 155 10.84 2.59 19.54
C ASP A 155 11.81 1.40 19.66
N ALA A 156 11.32 0.15 19.55
CA ALA A 156 12.16 -1.04 19.53
C ALA A 156 13.09 -1.10 18.31
N LEU A 157 12.59 -0.72 17.13
CA LEU A 157 13.42 -0.64 15.92
C LEU A 157 14.50 0.44 16.02
N LYS A 158 14.18 1.62 16.58
CA LYS A 158 15.19 2.66 16.83
C LYS A 158 16.28 2.18 17.77
N ALA A 159 15.92 1.53 18.87
CA ALA A 159 16.90 0.94 19.79
C ALA A 159 17.78 -0.11 19.11
N ALA A 160 17.20 -0.96 18.25
CA ALA A 160 17.95 -1.95 17.48
C ALA A 160 18.90 -1.29 16.46
N MET A 161 18.48 -0.21 15.81
CA MET A 161 19.32 0.56 14.89
C MET A 161 20.50 1.21 15.60
N GLU A 162 20.28 1.84 16.75
CA GLU A 162 21.33 2.44 17.59
C GLU A 162 22.35 1.38 18.03
N ALA A 163 21.88 0.25 18.55
CA ALA A 163 22.76 -0.86 18.94
C ALA A 163 23.56 -1.43 17.75
N ALA A 164 22.95 -1.57 16.58
CA ALA A 164 23.64 -2.02 15.38
C ALA A 164 24.67 -1.00 14.88
N GLN A 165 24.40 0.30 15.02
CA GLN A 165 25.32 1.37 14.68
C GLN A 165 26.53 1.39 15.63
N ASP A 166 26.30 1.29 16.94
CA ASP A 166 27.35 1.25 17.96
C ASP A 166 28.28 0.05 17.77
N ALA A 167 27.73 -1.11 17.38
CA ALA A 167 28.51 -2.31 17.06
C ALA A 167 29.12 -2.28 15.64
N ALA A 168 28.90 -1.21 14.86
CA ALA A 168 29.31 -1.06 13.46
C ALA A 168 28.81 -2.17 12.52
N VAL A 169 27.71 -2.84 12.89
CA VAL A 169 27.03 -3.90 12.12
C VAL A 169 25.76 -3.43 11.43
N PHE A 170 25.45 -2.13 11.50
CA PHE A 170 24.31 -1.57 10.78
C PHE A 170 24.47 -1.81 9.27
N ARG A 171 23.54 -2.57 8.69
CA ARG A 171 23.47 -2.87 7.26
C ARG A 171 22.03 -2.76 6.78
N GLY A 172 21.85 -2.46 5.50
CA GLY A 172 20.54 -2.38 4.86
C GLY A 172 20.58 -1.57 3.57
N LYS A 173 19.44 -1.47 2.90
CA LYS A 173 19.24 -0.66 1.69
C LYS A 173 19.32 0.83 1.96
N LYS A 174 18.86 1.27 3.14
CA LYS A 174 18.87 2.66 3.58
C LYS A 174 19.99 2.82 4.62
N ASP A 175 20.57 4.01 4.64
CA ASP A 175 21.42 4.44 5.75
C ASP A 175 20.59 4.75 7.00
N PHE A 176 21.25 5.11 8.09
CA PHE A 176 20.61 5.36 9.38
C PHE A 176 19.54 6.48 9.31
N ASP A 177 19.85 7.58 8.62
CA ASP A 177 18.94 8.72 8.46
C ASP A 177 17.74 8.37 7.56
N GLY A 178 18.01 7.66 6.46
CA GLY A 178 16.97 7.15 5.57
C GLY A 178 16.03 6.18 6.27
N MET A 179 16.56 5.30 7.12
CA MET A 179 15.76 4.38 7.92
C MET A 179 14.93 5.13 8.98
N THR A 180 15.52 6.14 9.64
CA THR A 180 14.80 7.00 10.60
C THR A 180 13.61 7.69 9.94
N THR A 181 13.78 8.15 8.70
CA THR A 181 12.69 8.76 7.90
C THR A 181 11.56 7.78 7.64
N VAL A 182 11.87 6.54 7.25
CA VAL A 182 10.87 5.47 7.03
C VAL A 182 10.10 5.17 8.31
N LEU A 183 10.78 5.05 9.46
CA LEU A 183 10.14 4.83 10.75
C LEU A 183 9.19 5.96 11.15
N ASP A 184 9.61 7.22 10.95
CA ASP A 184 8.81 8.39 11.30
C ASP A 184 7.60 8.57 10.37
N GLN A 185 7.73 8.21 9.08
CA GLN A 185 6.61 8.15 8.14
C GLN A 185 5.57 7.14 8.62
N PHE A 186 5.96 5.88 8.81
CA PHE A 186 5.07 4.82 9.29
C PHE A 186 4.38 5.16 10.61
N ARG A 187 5.11 5.79 11.54
CA ARG A 187 4.55 6.25 12.82
C ARG A 187 3.36 7.18 12.62
N ARG A 188 3.45 8.11 11.66
CA ARG A 188 2.41 9.12 11.35
C ARG A 188 1.26 8.56 10.52
N THR A 189 1.46 7.46 9.81
CA THR A 189 0.45 6.84 8.93
C THR A 189 -0.75 6.29 9.71
N PRO A 190 -2.00 6.66 9.37
CA PRO A 190 -3.20 6.19 10.07
C PRO A 190 -3.57 4.76 9.63
N ILE A 191 -2.97 3.75 10.26
CA ILE A 191 -3.17 2.33 9.92
C ILE A 191 -4.49 1.77 10.47
N ASN A 192 -5.00 2.28 11.60
CA ASN A 192 -6.21 1.73 12.24
C ASN A 192 -7.43 1.76 11.30
N PRO A 193 -7.76 2.87 10.61
CA PRO A 193 -8.88 2.88 9.67
C PRO A 193 -8.74 1.87 8.52
N TYR A 194 -7.53 1.68 8.00
CA TYR A 194 -7.24 0.68 6.97
C TYR A 194 -7.47 -0.74 7.50
N ARG A 195 -6.92 -1.05 8.68
CA ARG A 195 -7.07 -2.35 9.35
C ARG A 195 -8.55 -2.67 9.59
N ASP A 196 -9.31 -1.72 10.13
CA ASP A 196 -10.72 -1.91 10.43
C ASP A 196 -11.53 -2.12 9.15
N THR A 197 -11.17 -1.44 8.05
CA THR A 197 -11.76 -1.69 6.74
C THR A 197 -11.42 -3.08 6.20
N MET A 198 -10.17 -3.51 6.27
CA MET A 198 -9.78 -4.83 5.78
C MET A 198 -10.42 -5.97 6.59
N LYS A 199 -10.64 -5.79 7.91
CA LYS A 199 -11.42 -6.74 8.72
C LYS A 199 -12.87 -6.85 8.23
N ARG A 200 -13.52 -5.73 7.90
CA ARG A 200 -14.88 -5.74 7.32
C ARG A 200 -14.90 -6.41 5.94
N VAL A 201 -13.93 -6.10 5.10
CA VAL A 201 -13.77 -6.68 3.76
C VAL A 201 -13.61 -8.20 3.84
N GLN A 202 -12.78 -8.71 4.75
CA GLN A 202 -12.65 -10.15 5.00
C GLN A 202 -13.96 -10.78 5.45
N THR A 203 -14.61 -10.17 6.45
CA THR A 203 -15.88 -10.67 7.00
C THR A 203 -16.98 -10.72 5.94
N GLU A 204 -17.05 -9.69 5.08
CA GLU A 204 -18.04 -9.65 3.99
C GLU A 204 -17.73 -10.68 2.89
N LYS A 205 -16.45 -10.93 2.58
CA LYS A 205 -16.04 -11.94 1.60
C LYS A 205 -16.33 -13.37 2.05
N GLU A 206 -16.19 -13.64 3.35
CA GLU A 206 -16.45 -14.95 3.96
C GLU A 206 -17.94 -15.24 4.16
N ASN A 207 -18.79 -14.21 4.06
CA ASN A 207 -20.24 -14.36 4.18
C ASN A 207 -20.82 -15.10 2.96
N PRO A 208 -21.60 -16.18 3.14
CA PRO A 208 -22.31 -16.84 2.03
C PRO A 208 -23.24 -15.93 1.24
N GLU A 209 -23.73 -14.85 1.87
CA GLU A 209 -24.54 -13.79 1.25
C GLU A 209 -23.71 -12.57 0.84
N SER A 210 -22.39 -12.76 0.62
CA SER A 210 -21.42 -11.70 0.27
C SER A 210 -21.97 -10.73 -0.77
N ASN A 211 -22.12 -9.48 -0.37
CA ASN A 211 -22.54 -8.42 -1.27
C ASN A 211 -21.31 -7.78 -1.95
N VAL A 212 -21.09 -8.10 -3.23
CA VAL A 212 -20.04 -7.53 -4.08
C VAL A 212 -20.01 -6.01 -4.00
N GLY A 213 -21.17 -5.39 -3.83
CA GLY A 213 -21.28 -3.95 -3.76
C GLY A 213 -20.77 -3.34 -2.45
N LYS A 214 -20.87 -4.02 -1.31
CA LYS A 214 -20.22 -3.55 -0.08
C LYS A 214 -18.70 -3.67 -0.18
N LEU A 215 -18.21 -4.74 -0.82
CA LEU A 215 -16.78 -4.91 -1.09
C LEU A 215 -16.26 -3.76 -1.96
N LEU A 216 -17.00 -3.38 -3.01
CA LEU A 216 -16.66 -2.22 -3.84
C LEU A 216 -16.51 -0.96 -2.99
N GLN A 217 -17.48 -0.65 -2.12
CA GLN A 217 -17.46 0.54 -1.29
C GLN A 217 -16.25 0.58 -0.34
N ASP A 218 -15.97 -0.53 0.36
CA ASP A 218 -14.85 -0.57 1.31
C ASP A 218 -13.49 -0.53 0.59
N LEU A 219 -13.34 -1.20 -0.57
CA LEU A 219 -12.10 -1.21 -1.35
C LEU A 219 -11.82 0.11 -2.07
N SER A 220 -12.87 0.89 -2.38
CA SER A 220 -12.74 2.18 -3.06
C SER A 220 -12.16 3.27 -2.16
N LYS A 221 -12.15 3.08 -0.84
CA LYS A 221 -11.52 4.03 0.09
C LYS A 221 -10.05 4.24 -0.27
N ASP A 222 -9.58 5.47 -0.09
CA ASP A 222 -8.17 5.78 -0.31
C ASP A 222 -7.34 5.37 0.91
N TYR A 223 -6.65 4.24 0.75
CA TYR A 223 -5.62 3.77 1.66
C TYR A 223 -4.27 3.65 0.98
N GLN A 224 -4.07 4.30 -0.17
CA GLN A 224 -2.85 4.10 -0.96
C GLN A 224 -1.61 4.56 -0.21
N LYS A 225 -1.69 5.71 0.47
CA LYS A 225 -0.62 6.14 1.36
C LYS A 225 -0.33 5.13 2.47
N VAL A 226 -1.37 4.56 3.09
CA VAL A 226 -1.19 3.55 4.14
C VAL A 226 -0.48 2.31 3.60
N ILE A 227 -0.87 1.87 2.41
CA ILE A 227 -0.29 0.73 1.70
C ILE A 227 1.18 0.98 1.35
N THR A 228 1.49 2.15 0.77
CA THR A 228 2.86 2.52 0.38
C THR A 228 3.75 2.63 1.60
N ASP A 229 3.35 3.43 2.60
CA ASP A 229 4.14 3.66 3.81
C ASP A 229 4.37 2.35 4.58
N SER A 230 3.37 1.47 4.63
CA SER A 230 3.49 0.17 5.32
C SER A 230 4.38 -0.80 4.57
N SER A 231 4.30 -0.83 3.23
CA SER A 231 5.15 -1.69 2.41
C SER A 231 6.61 -1.22 2.47
N GLU A 232 6.86 0.08 2.33
CA GLU A 232 8.21 0.65 2.47
C GLU A 232 8.77 0.39 3.87
N PHE A 233 7.96 0.57 4.92
CA PHE A 233 8.34 0.22 6.28
C PHE A 233 8.80 -1.23 6.39
N LEU A 234 7.94 -2.20 6.02
CA LEU A 234 8.24 -3.63 6.16
C LEU A 234 9.45 -4.05 5.31
N ASP A 235 9.56 -3.55 4.08
CA ASP A 235 10.68 -3.87 3.18
C ASP A 235 12.02 -3.40 3.76
N ASN A 236 12.07 -2.17 4.29
CA ASN A 236 13.30 -1.61 4.83
C ASN A 236 13.63 -2.18 6.21
N THR A 237 12.64 -2.41 7.09
CA THR A 237 12.88 -3.01 8.41
C THR A 237 13.38 -4.44 8.29
N ASN A 238 12.74 -5.26 7.47
CA ASN A 238 13.15 -6.66 7.30
C ASN A 238 14.55 -6.73 6.69
N ASN A 239 14.82 -5.90 5.68
CA ASN A 239 16.15 -5.85 5.09
C ASN A 239 17.23 -5.36 6.07
N PHE A 240 16.95 -4.34 6.88
CA PHE A 240 17.86 -3.87 7.93
C PHE A 240 18.15 -4.98 8.94
N LEU A 241 17.10 -5.63 9.46
CA LEU A 241 17.22 -6.68 10.46
C LEU A 241 18.00 -7.87 9.90
N ASP A 242 17.63 -8.38 8.73
CA ASP A 242 18.28 -9.53 8.11
C ASP A 242 19.77 -9.26 7.83
N ALA A 243 20.08 -8.10 7.23
CA ALA A 243 21.45 -7.75 6.88
C ALA A 243 22.31 -7.49 8.12
N SER A 244 21.77 -6.81 9.13
CA SER A 244 22.52 -6.50 10.35
C SER A 244 22.73 -7.74 11.22
N ILE A 245 21.74 -8.65 11.29
CA ILE A 245 21.87 -9.94 11.98
C ILE A 245 22.93 -10.81 11.28
N LEU A 246 22.93 -10.84 9.93
CA LEU A 246 23.91 -11.60 9.17
C LEU A 246 25.33 -11.07 9.40
N GLU A 247 25.52 -9.75 9.34
CA GLU A 247 26.80 -9.11 9.62
C GLU A 247 27.27 -9.38 11.06
N ALA A 248 26.37 -9.24 12.04
CA ALA A 248 26.69 -9.54 13.43
C ALA A 248 27.15 -10.99 13.61
N LYS A 249 26.47 -11.95 12.98
CA LYS A 249 26.85 -13.36 12.98
C LYS A 249 28.21 -13.58 12.31
N SER A 250 28.50 -12.91 11.20
CA SER A 250 29.81 -13.00 10.53
C SER A 250 30.93 -12.52 11.45
N ARG A 251 30.75 -11.37 12.09
CA ARG A 251 31.75 -10.82 13.02
C ARG A 251 31.95 -11.68 14.26
N ILE A 252 30.88 -12.25 14.81
CA ILE A 252 30.98 -13.21 15.92
C ILE A 252 31.79 -14.42 15.48
N ALA A 253 31.50 -15.00 14.30
CA ALA A 253 32.24 -16.15 13.80
C ALA A 253 33.71 -15.84 13.49
N GLU A 254 34.03 -14.65 12.97
CA GLU A 254 35.40 -14.18 12.76
C GLU A 254 36.16 -14.05 14.10
N LEU A 255 35.51 -13.50 15.13
CA LEU A 255 36.08 -13.39 16.46
C LEU A 255 36.33 -14.76 17.09
N GLU A 256 35.35 -15.68 17.01
CA GLU A 256 35.49 -17.06 17.51
C GLU A 256 36.60 -17.84 16.79
N GLN A 257 36.84 -17.59 15.51
CA GLN A 257 37.96 -18.18 14.78
C GLN A 257 39.31 -17.57 15.16
N SER A 258 39.31 -16.30 15.59
CA SER A 258 40.53 -15.55 15.94
C SER A 258 41.03 -15.79 17.37
N ASP A 259 40.19 -16.36 18.25
CA ASP A 259 40.39 -16.52 19.71
C ASP A 259 41.41 -17.59 20.13
N GLY A 260 42.36 -17.91 19.24
CA GLY A 260 43.56 -18.70 19.57
C GLY A 260 44.72 -18.39 18.64
N ALA A 261 44.45 -18.20 17.34
CA ALA A 261 45.53 -17.99 16.38
C ALA A 261 46.23 -16.63 16.51
N THR A 262 45.55 -15.56 16.92
CA THR A 262 46.14 -14.21 16.85
C THR A 262 46.88 -13.78 18.11
N VAL A 263 46.37 -14.13 19.29
CA VAL A 263 47.00 -13.78 20.57
C VAL A 263 48.18 -14.69 20.89
N GLU A 264 48.08 -16.00 20.64
CA GLU A 264 49.22 -16.92 20.82
C GLU A 264 50.28 -16.71 19.75
N SER A 265 49.92 -16.45 18.49
CA SER A 265 50.91 -16.05 17.46
C SER A 265 51.60 -14.73 17.80
N SER A 266 50.87 -13.73 18.29
CA SER A 266 51.49 -12.46 18.72
C SER A 266 52.37 -12.65 19.95
N TYR A 267 51.98 -13.52 20.88
CA TYR A 267 52.78 -13.87 22.06
C TYR A 267 54.05 -14.63 21.68
N GLU A 268 53.97 -15.59 20.74
CA GLU A 268 55.11 -16.32 20.20
C GLU A 268 56.08 -15.38 19.45
N GLU A 269 55.59 -14.50 18.59
CA GLU A 269 56.41 -13.50 17.90
C GLU A 269 57.10 -12.54 18.87
N ILE A 270 56.43 -12.12 19.94
CA ILE A 270 57.03 -11.29 20.99
C ILE A 270 58.09 -12.09 21.75
N CYS A 271 57.82 -13.35 22.09
CA CYS A 271 58.79 -14.21 22.77
C CYS A 271 60.03 -14.48 21.90
N GLU A 272 59.85 -14.72 20.61
CA GLU A 272 60.93 -14.94 19.64
C GLU A 272 61.73 -13.66 19.39
N GLY A 273 61.04 -12.51 19.28
CA GLY A 273 61.66 -11.19 19.21
C GLY A 273 62.50 -10.86 20.44
N LEU A 274 62.00 -11.15 21.64
CA LEU A 274 62.73 -10.96 22.90
C LEU A 274 63.92 -11.92 23.04
N ALA A 275 63.80 -13.17 22.59
CA ALA A 275 64.90 -14.12 22.57
C ALA A 275 66.03 -13.67 21.62
N ASN A 276 65.67 -13.19 20.44
CA ASN A 276 66.62 -12.64 19.47
C ASN A 276 67.32 -11.39 20.00
N LEU A 277 66.59 -10.50 20.68
CA LEU A 277 67.15 -9.30 21.28
C LEU A 277 68.12 -9.65 22.43
N ARG A 278 67.81 -10.68 23.21
CA ARG A 278 68.71 -11.22 24.26
C ARG A 278 69.98 -11.84 23.67
N ASN A 279 69.88 -12.58 22.56
CA ASN A 279 71.04 -13.13 21.86
C ASN A 279 71.95 -12.01 21.32
N LEU A 280 71.37 -10.99 20.67
CA LEU A 280 72.08 -9.80 20.22
C LEU A 280 72.78 -9.07 21.37
N MET A 281 72.10 -8.92 22.52
CA MET A 281 72.72 -8.32 23.70
C MET A 281 73.90 -9.14 24.24
N ASN A 282 73.82 -10.47 24.22
CA ASN A 282 74.91 -11.35 24.65
C ASN A 282 76.10 -11.33 23.67
N GLU A 283 75.84 -11.24 22.37
CA GLU A 283 76.87 -11.06 21.34
C GLU A 283 77.58 -9.71 21.50
N ILE A 284 76.84 -8.62 21.73
CA ILE A 284 77.40 -7.28 21.96
C ILE A 284 78.22 -7.24 23.26
N LYS A 285 77.83 -8.01 24.28
CA LYS A 285 78.53 -8.07 25.57
C LYS A 285 79.78 -8.96 25.53
N GLY A 286 80.02 -9.70 24.44
CA GLY A 286 81.22 -10.50 24.23
C GLY A 286 81.24 -11.85 24.93
N ASP A 287 80.08 -12.44 25.25
CA ASP A 287 79.98 -13.73 25.97
C ASP A 287 79.93 -14.97 25.04
N THR A 288 80.12 -14.82 23.73
CA THR A 288 80.31 -15.96 22.81
C THR A 288 81.73 -16.53 22.94
N LYS A 289 81.89 -17.55 23.80
CA LYS A 289 83.05 -18.44 23.71
C LYS A 289 82.98 -19.20 22.38
N CYS A 290 83.90 -18.89 21.46
CA CYS A 290 84.26 -19.80 20.38
C CYS A 290 84.70 -21.13 20.98
N SER A 291 84.02 -22.22 20.64
CA SER A 291 84.53 -23.60 20.66
C SER A 291 83.81 -24.39 19.58
#